data_AF-A0A971TCT2-F1
#
_entry.id   AF-A0A971TCT2-F1
#
_cell.length_a   1.000
_cell.length_b   1.000
_cell.length_c   1.000
_cell.angle_alpha   90.00
_cell.angle_beta   90.00
_cell.angle_gamma   90.00
#
_symmetry.space_group_name_H-M   'P 1'
#
loop_
_entity.id
_entity.type
_entity.pdbx_description
1 polymer ?
#
loop_
_entity_poly.entity_id
_entity_poly.type
_entity_poly.pdbx_seq_one_letter_code
_entity_poly.pdbx_strand_id
1 'polypeptide(L)'
;VTRVVDEVRPDGLVVFGLGGGVTGHPDHEAASRAAMEVAAAASLPVLEWCLPRQVAEVLNTEFGAAFTGFDTAELPITVRVDRDRQRRAIDAHVSQAVPGSVLWRRLELLGDREHLRLTRPRTSSPSSRGSRGGPLLP
;
A
#
# COMPACT_ATOMS: atom_id res chain seq x y z
N VAL A 1 13.81 -6.31 -2.00
CA VAL A 1 13.42 -4.97 -2.48
C VAL A 1 14.64 -4.09 -2.76
N THR A 2 15.59 -3.95 -1.83
CA THR A 2 16.83 -3.14 -1.99
C THR A 2 17.52 -3.32 -3.33
N ARG A 3 17.91 -4.56 -3.68
CA ARG A 3 18.57 -4.87 -4.96
C ARG A 3 17.83 -4.30 -6.18
N VAL A 4 16.51 -4.41 -6.22
CA VAL A 4 15.70 -3.92 -7.35
C VAL A 4 15.65 -2.40 -7.38
N VAL A 5 15.61 -1.75 -6.21
CA VAL A 5 15.68 -0.28 -6.11
C VAL A 5 17.02 0.23 -6.63
N ASP A 6 18.12 -0.44 -6.28
CA ASP A 6 19.46 -0.06 -6.74
C ASP A 6 19.62 -0.23 -8.27
N GLU A 7 19.04 -1.28 -8.84
CA GLU A 7 19.09 -1.56 -10.28
C GLU A 7 18.19 -0.61 -11.10
N VAL A 8 16.93 -0.44 -10.69
CA VAL A 8 15.93 0.33 -11.44
C VAL A 8 16.07 1.84 -11.20
N ARG A 9 16.55 2.24 -10.02
CA ARG A 9 16.61 3.63 -9.54
C ARG A 9 15.28 4.39 -9.74
N PRO A 10 14.18 3.89 -9.15
CA PRO A 10 12.88 4.51 -9.32
C PRO A 10 12.79 5.85 -8.59
N ASP A 11 11.95 6.76 -9.08
CA ASP A 11 11.66 8.03 -8.42
C ASP A 11 10.77 7.88 -7.16
N GLY A 12 10.17 6.70 -6.96
CA GLY A 12 9.31 6.40 -5.82
C GLY A 12 8.78 4.97 -5.88
N LEU A 13 8.17 4.51 -4.79
CA LEU A 13 7.55 3.17 -4.72
C LEU A 13 6.03 3.25 -4.63
N VAL A 14 5.35 2.24 -5.16
CA VAL A 14 3.92 2.02 -4.91
C VAL A 14 3.76 0.77 -4.07
N VAL A 15 2.98 0.85 -2.99
CA VAL A 15 2.76 -0.26 -2.04
C VAL A 15 1.27 -0.45 -1.77
N PHE A 16 0.87 -1.57 -1.16
CA PHE A 16 -0.47 -1.71 -0.62
C PHE A 16 -0.68 -0.78 0.57
N GLY A 17 -1.88 -0.21 0.69
CA GLY A 17 -2.28 0.66 1.79
C GLY A 17 -1.93 0.07 3.16
N LEU A 18 -1.23 0.86 3.97
CA LEU A 18 -0.78 0.47 5.30
C LEU A 18 -1.97 0.37 6.25
N GLY A 19 -1.92 -0.62 7.16
CA GLY A 19 -3.04 -0.94 8.06
C GLY A 19 -3.97 -2.03 7.51
N GLY A 20 -3.39 -3.08 6.93
CA GLY A 20 -4.13 -4.22 6.39
C GLY A 20 -3.65 -4.69 5.01
N GLY A 21 -2.77 -3.94 4.32
CA GLY A 21 -2.36 -4.33 2.97
C GLY A 21 -3.53 -4.39 1.99
N VAL A 22 -4.47 -3.45 2.14
CA VAL A 22 -5.77 -3.38 1.43
C VAL A 22 -6.76 -4.49 1.77
N THR A 23 -6.36 -5.76 1.87
CA THR A 23 -7.26 -6.93 2.01
C THR A 23 -7.21 -7.64 3.36
N GLY A 24 -6.30 -7.24 4.25
CA GLY A 24 -5.93 -7.96 5.47
C GLY A 24 -4.93 -9.10 5.25
N HIS A 25 -4.42 -9.30 4.03
CA HIS A 25 -3.57 -10.46 3.72
C HIS A 25 -2.14 -10.28 4.25
N PRO A 26 -1.57 -11.23 5.01
CA PRO A 26 -0.23 -11.12 5.59
C PRO A 26 0.87 -10.83 4.56
N ASP A 27 0.76 -11.41 3.36
CA ASP A 27 1.73 -11.16 2.29
C ASP A 27 1.72 -9.70 1.81
N HIS A 28 0.55 -9.06 1.75
CA HIS A 28 0.46 -7.65 1.35
C HIS A 28 1.11 -6.76 2.41
N GLU A 29 0.86 -7.04 3.70
CA GLU A 29 1.47 -6.30 4.81
C GLU A 29 2.99 -6.49 4.83
N ALA A 30 3.47 -7.72 4.68
CA ALA A 30 4.89 -8.03 4.66
C ALA A 30 5.60 -7.35 3.47
N ALA A 31 4.98 -7.39 2.28
CA ALA A 31 5.50 -6.71 1.10
C ALA A 31 5.58 -5.19 1.28
N SER A 32 4.49 -4.57 1.76
CA SER A 32 4.46 -3.12 2.03
C SER A 32 5.48 -2.72 3.09
N ARG A 33 5.61 -3.47 4.18
CA ARG A 33 6.60 -3.20 5.24
C ARG A 33 8.02 -3.25 4.70
N ALA A 34 8.37 -4.29 3.94
CA ALA A 34 9.69 -4.42 3.34
C ALA A 34 10.00 -3.26 2.36
N ALA A 35 9.01 -2.81 1.60
CA ALA A 35 9.16 -1.66 0.71
C ALA A 35 9.33 -0.34 1.47
N MET A 36 8.60 -0.15 2.59
CA MET A 36 8.72 1.04 3.44
C MET A 36 10.10 1.18 4.09
N GLU A 37 10.66 0.07 4.58
CA GLU A 37 12.01 0.03 5.15
C GLU A 37 13.07 0.45 4.11
N VAL A 38 12.97 -0.06 2.88
CA VAL A 38 13.89 0.30 1.80
C VAL A 38 13.69 1.74 1.34
N ALA A 39 12.44 2.20 1.19
CA ALA A 39 12.16 3.57 0.80
C ALA A 39 12.67 4.58 1.83
N ALA A 40 12.57 4.26 3.14
CA ALA A 40 13.17 5.09 4.18
C ALA A 40 14.69 5.18 4.01
N ALA A 41 15.38 4.05 3.85
CA ALA A 41 16.83 4.01 3.67
C ALA A 41 17.30 4.77 2.42
N ALA A 42 16.53 4.68 1.33
CA ALA A 42 16.82 5.35 0.06
C ALA A 42 16.24 6.77 -0.05
N SER A 43 15.56 7.27 0.98
CA SER A 43 14.85 8.56 0.98
C SER A 43 13.85 8.72 -0.18
N LEU A 44 13.19 7.63 -0.57
CA LEU A 44 12.20 7.62 -1.65
C LEU A 44 10.79 7.93 -1.15
N PRO A 45 9.98 8.70 -1.91
CA PRO A 45 8.56 8.82 -1.63
C PRO A 45 7.83 7.50 -1.88
N VAL A 46 6.75 7.27 -1.13
CA VAL A 46 5.90 6.09 -1.28
C VAL A 46 4.46 6.51 -1.53
N LEU A 47 3.86 5.93 -2.56
CA LEU A 47 2.43 6.00 -2.81
C LEU A 47 1.77 4.73 -2.29
N GLU A 48 0.88 4.88 -1.33
CA GLU A 48 0.04 3.80 -0.85
C GLU A 48 -1.18 3.68 -1.75
N TRP A 49 -1.42 2.49 -2.30
CA TRP A 49 -2.65 2.16 -3.03
C TRP A 49 -3.73 1.69 -2.05
N CYS A 50 -4.84 2.42 -2.02
CA CYS A 50 -5.86 2.33 -0.99
C CYS A 50 -7.27 2.23 -1.59
N LEU A 51 -8.24 1.84 -0.76
CA LEU A 51 -9.66 1.90 -1.11
C LEU A 51 -10.38 2.99 -0.31
N PRO A 52 -11.36 3.69 -0.92
CA PRO A 52 -12.33 4.47 -0.16
C PRO A 52 -13.09 3.57 0.82
N ARG A 53 -13.38 4.08 2.02
CA ARG A 53 -14.07 3.35 3.09
C ARG A 53 -15.37 2.71 2.64
N GLN A 54 -16.20 3.47 1.93
CA GLN A 54 -17.48 2.99 1.41
C GLN A 54 -17.33 1.77 0.48
N VAL A 55 -16.27 1.75 -0.35
CA VAL A 55 -16.00 0.60 -1.23
C VAL A 55 -15.58 -0.61 -0.40
N ALA A 56 -14.67 -0.43 0.55
CA ALA A 56 -14.23 -1.52 1.43
C ALA A 56 -15.39 -2.12 2.24
N GLU A 57 -16.28 -1.28 2.80
CA GLU A 57 -17.46 -1.71 3.56
C GLU A 57 -18.42 -2.55 2.73
N VAL A 58 -18.70 -2.14 1.48
CA VAL A 58 -19.55 -2.92 0.56
C VAL A 58 -18.91 -4.27 0.26
N LEU A 59 -17.62 -4.30 -0.09
CA LEU A 59 -16.92 -5.54 -0.39
C LEU A 59 -16.86 -6.49 0.82
N ASN A 60 -16.64 -5.96 2.01
CA ASN A 60 -16.61 -6.76 3.23
C ASN A 60 -18.00 -7.34 3.56
N THR A 61 -19.05 -6.55 3.36
CA THR A 61 -20.43 -6.99 3.60
C THR A 61 -20.85 -8.05 2.59
N GLU A 62 -20.58 -7.84 1.30
CA GLU A 62 -21.03 -8.75 0.23
C GLU A 62 -20.22 -10.06 0.20
N PHE A 63 -18.93 -10.04 0.56
CA PHE A 63 -18.03 -11.18 0.36
C PHE A 63 -17.42 -11.75 1.65
N GLY A 64 -17.71 -11.18 2.82
CA GLY A 64 -17.05 -11.57 4.08
C GLY A 64 -15.54 -11.30 4.07
N ALA A 65 -15.11 -10.33 3.28
CA ALA A 65 -13.71 -9.94 3.14
C ALA A 65 -13.24 -9.04 4.31
N ALA A 66 -11.94 -8.74 4.33
CA ALA A 66 -11.29 -7.92 5.36
C ALA A 66 -10.59 -6.69 4.78
N PHE A 67 -11.22 -6.04 3.79
CA PHE A 67 -10.66 -4.84 3.18
C PHE A 67 -10.54 -3.69 4.19
N THR A 68 -9.38 -3.02 4.18
CA THR A 68 -9.19 -1.76 4.89
C THR A 68 -9.51 -0.60 3.96
N GLY A 69 -10.41 0.27 4.39
CA GLY A 69 -10.76 1.49 3.66
C GLY A 69 -10.48 2.77 4.44
N PHE A 70 -10.17 3.83 3.70
CA PHE A 70 -9.81 5.15 4.23
C PHE A 70 -10.87 6.18 3.89
N ASP A 71 -10.94 7.25 4.69
CA ASP A 71 -11.77 8.38 4.30
C ASP A 71 -11.27 8.96 2.98
N THR A 72 -12.18 9.37 2.10
CA THR A 72 -11.81 10.03 0.85
C THR A 72 -10.95 11.27 1.05
N ALA A 73 -11.10 11.99 2.17
CA ALA A 73 -10.26 13.13 2.52
C ALA A 73 -8.79 12.72 2.80
N GLU A 74 -8.56 11.47 3.19
CA GLU A 74 -7.22 10.90 3.42
C GLU A 74 -6.58 10.38 2.11
N LEU A 75 -7.33 10.37 1.00
CA LEU A 75 -6.93 9.86 -0.31
C LEU A 75 -6.88 10.99 -1.37
N PRO A 76 -5.98 11.97 -1.21
CA PRO A 76 -5.98 13.18 -2.04
C PRO A 76 -5.58 12.93 -3.49
N ILE A 77 -4.96 11.79 -3.81
CA ILE A 77 -4.51 11.45 -5.14
C ILE A 77 -5.48 10.44 -5.75
N THR A 78 -6.12 10.82 -6.85
CA THR A 78 -6.97 9.93 -7.65
C THR A 78 -6.43 9.83 -9.05
N VAL A 79 -6.22 8.60 -9.52
CA VAL A 79 -5.72 8.30 -10.87
C VAL A 79 -6.86 7.73 -11.70
N ARG A 80 -7.03 8.24 -12.92
CA ARG A 80 -7.92 7.62 -13.91
C ARG A 80 -7.22 6.46 -14.60
N VAL A 81 -7.92 5.34 -14.74
CA VAL A 81 -7.41 4.10 -15.29
C VAL A 81 -8.31 3.63 -16.43
N ASP A 82 -7.68 3.28 -17.55
CA ASP A 82 -8.33 2.56 -18.64
C ASP A 82 -8.66 1.13 -18.20
N ARG A 83 -9.95 0.86 -17.97
CA ARG A 83 -10.43 -0.45 -17.53
C ARG A 83 -10.38 -1.50 -18.63
N ASP A 84 -10.38 -1.14 -19.91
CA ASP A 84 -10.23 -2.10 -20.99
C ASP A 84 -8.79 -2.63 -21.02
N ARG A 85 -7.80 -1.73 -20.83
CA ARG A 85 -6.40 -2.15 -20.69
C ARG A 85 -6.18 -3.01 -19.46
N GLN A 86 -6.77 -2.64 -18.32
CA GLN A 86 -6.68 -3.43 -17.10
C GLN A 86 -7.36 -4.80 -17.26
N ARG A 87 -8.50 -4.86 -17.95
CA ARG A 87 -9.22 -6.12 -18.23
C ARG A 87 -8.35 -7.10 -18.99
N ARG A 88 -7.73 -6.65 -20.09
CA ARG A 88 -6.80 -7.47 -20.89
C ARG A 88 -5.63 -8.01 -20.06
N ALA A 89 -5.11 -7.21 -19.12
CA ALA A 89 -4.06 -7.66 -18.22
C ALA A 89 -4.58 -8.71 -17.21
N ILE A 90 -5.79 -8.54 -16.68
CA ILE A 90 -6.45 -9.50 -15.78
C ILE A 90 -6.70 -10.84 -16.49
N ASP A 91 -7.09 -10.81 -17.76
CA ASP A 91 -7.36 -12.01 -18.55
C ASP A 91 -6.12 -12.91 -18.72
N ALA A 92 -4.91 -12.36 -18.56
CA ALA A 92 -3.67 -13.16 -18.50
C ALA A 92 -3.53 -13.98 -17.20
N HIS A 93 -4.39 -13.75 -16.20
CA HIS A 93 -4.37 -14.38 -14.88
C HIS A 93 -5.68 -15.15 -14.58
N VAL A 94 -6.10 -15.99 -15.53
CA VAL A 94 -7.40 -16.69 -15.53
C VAL A 94 -7.69 -17.43 -14.21
N SER A 95 -6.68 -18.05 -13.58
CA SER A 95 -6.87 -18.81 -12.32
C SER A 95 -7.13 -17.94 -11.09
N GLN A 96 -6.97 -16.63 -11.18
CA GLN A 96 -7.14 -15.69 -10.06
C GLN A 96 -8.33 -14.74 -10.26
N ALA A 97 -8.79 -14.58 -11.50
CA ALA A 97 -9.87 -13.67 -11.87
C ALA A 97 -11.16 -14.43 -12.19
N VAL A 98 -11.61 -15.30 -11.28
CA VAL A 98 -12.80 -16.13 -11.50
C VAL A 98 -14.07 -15.28 -11.60
N PRO A 99 -15.06 -15.67 -12.42
CA PRO A 99 -16.36 -14.98 -12.49
C PRO A 99 -17.00 -14.82 -11.11
N GLY A 100 -17.58 -13.64 -10.85
CA GLY A 100 -18.21 -13.33 -9.56
C GLY A 100 -17.24 -13.09 -8.40
N SER A 101 -15.92 -13.16 -8.61
CA SER A 101 -14.96 -12.83 -7.56
C SER A 101 -15.02 -11.36 -7.15
N VAL A 102 -14.58 -11.08 -5.92
CA VAL A 102 -14.53 -9.75 -5.31
C VAL A 102 -13.74 -8.72 -6.15
N LEU A 103 -12.82 -9.18 -6.99
CA LEU A 103 -12.08 -8.36 -7.95
C LEU A 103 -13.03 -7.59 -8.87
N TRP A 104 -14.03 -8.25 -9.45
CA TRP A 104 -14.93 -7.65 -10.43
C TRP A 104 -15.81 -6.58 -9.79
N ARG A 105 -16.35 -6.90 -8.61
CA ARG A 105 -17.16 -5.96 -7.83
C ARG A 105 -16.36 -4.73 -7.42
N ARG A 106 -15.11 -4.92 -6.99
CA ARG A 106 -14.20 -3.80 -6.67
C ARG A 106 -14.02 -2.87 -7.87
N LEU A 107 -13.81 -3.43 -9.06
CA LEU A 107 -13.62 -2.62 -10.27
C LEU A 107 -14.89 -1.87 -10.68
N GLU A 108 -16.05 -2.50 -10.52
CA GLU A 108 -17.35 -1.85 -10.74
C GLU A 108 -17.54 -0.65 -9.80
N LEU A 109 -17.35 -0.85 -8.49
CA LEU A 109 -17.52 0.19 -7.47
C LEU A 109 -16.54 1.36 -7.64
N LEU A 110 -15.31 1.07 -8.09
CA LEU A 110 -14.28 2.09 -8.32
C LEU A 110 -14.48 2.85 -9.65
N GLY A 111 -15.34 2.37 -10.57
CA GLY A 111 -15.46 2.95 -11.90
C GLY A 111 -14.10 3.04 -12.59
N ASP A 112 -13.72 4.19 -13.14
CA ASP A 112 -12.43 4.42 -13.80
C ASP A 112 -11.32 4.92 -12.86
N ARG A 113 -11.46 4.77 -11.53
CA ARG A 113 -10.56 5.42 -10.55
C ARG A 113 -9.74 4.45 -9.73
N GLU A 114 -8.53 4.87 -9.36
CA GLU A 114 -7.73 4.27 -8.30
C GLU A 114 -7.27 5.37 -7.34
N HIS A 115 -7.17 5.05 -6.05
CA HIS A 115 -6.93 6.03 -5.00
C HIS A 115 -5.60 5.78 -4.32
N LEU A 116 -4.83 6.86 -4.16
CA LEU A 116 -3.51 6.85 -3.57
C LEU A 116 -3.40 7.88 -2.46
N ARG A 117 -2.51 7.63 -1.51
CA ARG A 117 -2.00 8.67 -0.60
C ARG A 117 -0.47 8.67 -0.58
N LEU A 118 0.10 9.85 -0.43
CA LEU A 118 1.55 10.02 -0.35
C LEU A 118 2.02 9.83 1.09
N THR A 119 2.96 8.92 1.28
CA THR A 119 3.67 8.72 2.53
C THR A 119 5.16 8.97 2.31
N ARG A 120 5.77 9.68 3.26
CA ARG A 120 7.22 9.94 3.27
C ARG A 120 7.84 9.12 4.40
N PRO A 121 8.38 7.92 4.11
CA PRO A 121 9.04 7.11 5.12
C PRO A 121 10.22 7.87 5.69
N ARG A 122 10.32 7.92 7.02
CA ARG A 122 11.46 8.52 7.70
C ARG A 122 12.37 7.40 8.16
N THR A 123 13.67 7.56 7.99
CA THR A 123 14.62 6.73 8.74
C THR A 123 14.39 6.99 10.23
N SER A 124 14.20 5.93 11.00
CA SER A 124 14.23 6.05 12.45
C SER A 124 15.64 6.50 12.83
N SER A 125 15.77 7.72 13.36
CA SER A 125 17.02 8.12 14.00
C SER A 125 17.32 7.09 15.10
N PRO A 126 18.55 6.56 15.20
CA PRO A 126 18.89 5.69 16.32
C PRO A 126 18.62 6.47 17.61
N SER A 127 17.70 5.95 18.44
CA SER A 127 17.46 6.46 19.78
C SER A 127 18.80 6.50 20.51
N SER A 128 19.27 7.70 20.87
CA SER A 128 20.42 7.86 21.74
C SER A 128 20.10 7.18 23.08
N ARG A 129 20.55 5.95 23.27
CA ARG A 129 20.57 5.33 24.60
C ARG A 129 21.35 6.27 25.52
N GLY A 130 20.67 6.72 26.57
CA GLY A 130 21.14 7.77 27.47
C GLY A 130 22.56 7.49 27.99
N SER A 131 23.39 8.53 27.89
CA SER A 131 24.60 8.71 28.70
C SER A 131 24.22 8.55 30.18
N ARG A 132 24.53 7.39 30.78
CA ARG A 132 24.59 7.27 32.24
C ARG A 132 25.81 8.08 32.68
N GLY A 133 25.55 9.20 33.35
CA GLY A 133 26.58 9.95 34.05
C GLY A 133 27.30 9.05 35.05
N GLY A 134 28.61 8.92 34.90
CA GLY A 134 29.49 8.40 35.94
C GLY A 134 29.68 9.44 37.04
N PRO A 135 29.87 9.03 38.30
CA PRO A 135 30.01 9.97 39.42
C PRO A 135 31.36 10.67 39.38
N LEU A 136 31.37 11.95 39.77
CA LEU A 136 32.57 12.73 40.10
C LEU A 136 32.99 12.43 41.55
N LEU A 137 34.23 11.96 41.73
CA LEU A 137 35.04 12.09 42.95
C LEU A 137 36.51 12.25 42.50
N PRO A 138 37.33 13.04 43.21
CA PRO A 138 37.90 12.58 44.48
C PRO A 138 37.39 13.33 45.72
#